data_AF-A0A540MJ08-F1
#
_entry.id   AF-A0A540MJ08-F1
#
_cell.length_a   1.000
_cell.length_b   1.000
_cell.length_c   1.000
_cell.angle_alpha   90.00
_cell.angle_beta   90.00
_cell.angle_gamma   90.00
#
_symmetry.space_group_name_H-M   'P 1'
#
loop_
_entity.id
_entity.type
_entity.pdbx_description
1 polymer ?
#
loop_
_entity_poly.entity_id
_entity_poly.type
_entity_poly.pdbx_seq_one_letter_code
_entity_poly.pdbx_strand_id
1 'polypeptide(L)'
;MKLIAIAKPIVLFIVTVSSTVLFILLSRPSNQSSPRPASMAARSFVLWLHGLGDSGPANEPIKSLFTSPEFRNTKWSFPTAPSTPVSCNCEFTFSLGQFWHASLLHALDLFVYGYFDLGSALIFMGF
;
A
#
# COMPACT_ATOMS: atom_id res chain seq x y z
N MET A 1 30.63 -26.59 -45.11
CA MET A 1 30.76 -25.66 -43.95
C MET A 1 29.47 -25.57 -43.11
N LYS A 2 28.79 -26.68 -42.78
CA LYS A 2 27.52 -26.67 -41.99
C LYS A 2 27.62 -27.34 -40.61
N LEU A 3 28.65 -28.17 -40.35
CA LEU A 3 28.83 -28.80 -39.02
C LEU A 3 29.22 -27.79 -37.92
N ILE A 4 30.03 -26.77 -38.25
CA ILE A 4 30.54 -25.80 -37.27
C ILE A 4 29.44 -24.85 -36.77
N ALA A 5 28.38 -24.63 -37.57
CA ALA A 5 27.25 -23.78 -37.20
C ALA A 5 26.33 -24.42 -36.13
N ILE A 6 26.30 -25.76 -36.06
CA ILE A 6 25.45 -26.53 -35.13
C ILE A 6 26.18 -26.79 -33.79
N ALA A 7 27.51 -26.76 -33.77
CA ALA A 7 28.29 -26.95 -32.55
C ALA A 7 28.09 -25.82 -31.53
N LYS A 8 27.97 -24.58 -31.99
CA LYS A 8 27.79 -23.39 -31.12
C LYS A 8 26.55 -23.45 -30.22
N PRO A 9 25.33 -23.74 -30.73
CA PRO A 9 24.15 -23.84 -29.86
C PRO A 9 24.23 -25.04 -28.91
N ILE A 10 24.87 -26.15 -29.30
CA ILE A 10 25.03 -27.33 -28.44
C ILE A 10 25.94 -27.01 -27.24
N VAL A 11 27.08 -26.36 -27.49
CA VAL A 11 28.00 -25.96 -26.42
C VAL A 11 27.32 -24.98 -25.46
N LEU A 12 26.59 -23.99 -25.98
CA LEU A 12 25.84 -23.04 -25.14
C LEU A 12 24.79 -23.75 -24.27
N PHE A 13 24.08 -24.72 -24.82
CA PHE A 13 23.08 -25.50 -24.11
C PHE A 13 23.70 -26.30 -22.95
N ILE A 14 24.81 -27.00 -23.20
CA ILE A 14 25.51 -27.79 -22.18
C ILE A 14 26.01 -26.90 -21.04
N VAL A 15 26.62 -25.76 -21.36
CA VAL A 15 27.13 -24.80 -20.35
C VAL A 15 25.99 -24.26 -19.49
N THR A 16 24.87 -23.90 -20.11
CA THR A 16 23.70 -23.33 -19.40
C THR A 16 23.05 -24.35 -18.48
N VAL A 17 22.84 -25.58 -18.96
CA VAL A 17 22.27 -26.67 -18.16
C VAL A 17 23.20 -27.02 -16.99
N SER A 18 24.51 -27.15 -17.24
CA SER A 18 25.49 -27.44 -16.20
C SER A 18 25.55 -26.35 -15.13
N SER A 19 25.57 -25.08 -15.54
CA SER A 19 25.53 -23.94 -14.61
C SER A 19 24.26 -23.92 -13.77
N THR A 20 23.11 -24.26 -14.36
CA THR A 20 21.82 -24.27 -13.65
C THR A 20 21.78 -25.39 -12.62
N VAL A 21 22.23 -26.59 -12.98
CA VAL A 21 22.31 -27.74 -12.07
C VAL A 21 23.29 -27.45 -10.94
N LEU A 22 24.46 -26.87 -11.24
CA LEU A 22 25.44 -26.49 -10.23
C LEU A 22 24.87 -25.43 -9.27
N PHE A 23 24.17 -24.42 -9.79
CA PHE A 23 23.54 -23.40 -8.97
C PHE A 23 22.47 -23.97 -8.03
N ILE A 24 21.65 -24.92 -8.51
CA ILE A 24 20.65 -25.61 -7.67
C ILE A 24 21.32 -26.48 -6.60
N LEU A 25 22.43 -27.15 -6.93
CA LEU A 25 23.16 -27.99 -5.99
C LEU A 25 23.92 -27.17 -4.94
N LEU A 26 24.48 -26.02 -5.32
CA LEU A 26 25.16 -25.08 -4.40
C LEU A 26 24.16 -24.27 -3.56
N SER A 27 23.02 -23.91 -4.14
CA SER A 27 21.94 -23.19 -3.46
C SER A 27 21.01 -24.13 -2.70
N ARG A 28 21.24 -25.45 -2.73
CA ARG A 28 20.56 -26.38 -1.83
C ARG A 28 20.99 -25.98 -0.42
N PRO A 29 20.08 -25.43 0.41
CA PRO A 29 20.41 -25.25 1.81
C PRO A 29 20.80 -26.64 2.31
N SER A 30 22.02 -26.74 2.84
CA SER A 30 22.43 -27.95 3.55
C SER A 30 21.33 -28.20 4.57
N ASN A 31 20.72 -29.39 4.55
CA ASN A 31 19.93 -29.88 5.67
C ASN A 31 20.89 -30.15 6.84
N GLN A 32 21.60 -29.11 7.28
CA GLN A 32 22.14 -29.02 8.61
C GLN A 32 20.90 -28.93 9.48
N SER A 33 20.57 -30.05 10.09
CA SER A 33 19.90 -30.07 11.38
C SER A 33 20.69 -29.11 12.27
N SER A 34 20.23 -27.86 12.30
CA SER A 34 20.66 -26.85 13.24
C SER A 34 20.75 -27.52 14.61
N PRO A 35 21.85 -27.37 15.38
CA PRO A 35 21.88 -27.85 16.74
C PRO A 35 20.70 -27.21 17.43
N ARG A 36 19.64 -28.00 17.67
CA ARG A 36 18.41 -27.55 18.29
C ARG A 36 18.85 -26.85 19.57
N PRO A 37 18.70 -25.52 19.69
CA PRO A 37 18.97 -24.89 20.97
C PRO A 37 18.01 -25.58 21.93
N ALA A 38 18.58 -26.24 22.95
CA ALA A 38 17.82 -26.89 23.99
C ALA A 38 16.77 -25.91 24.49
N SER A 39 15.49 -26.23 24.23
CA SER A 39 14.29 -25.72 24.90
C SER A 39 14.41 -24.34 25.58
N MET A 40 14.87 -23.32 24.87
CA MET A 40 14.32 -22.00 25.09
C MET A 40 12.94 -22.11 24.44
N ALA A 41 11.87 -22.23 25.23
CA ALA A 41 10.52 -22.16 24.69
C ALA A 41 10.48 -20.94 23.76
N ALA A 42 10.45 -21.15 22.44
CA ALA A 42 10.55 -20.08 21.48
C ALA A 42 9.28 -19.23 21.66
N ARG A 43 9.40 -18.15 22.43
CA ARG A 43 8.31 -17.22 22.70
C ARG A 43 8.05 -16.48 21.39
N SER A 44 7.09 -16.97 20.62
CA SER A 44 6.63 -16.32 19.41
C SER A 44 5.83 -15.07 19.76
N PHE A 45 5.95 -14.03 18.95
CA PHE A 45 5.18 -12.80 19.09
C PHE A 45 4.48 -12.52 17.76
N VAL A 46 3.17 -12.28 17.81
CA VAL A 46 2.36 -11.96 16.64
C VAL A 46 1.72 -10.60 16.85
N LEU A 47 2.06 -9.69 15.93
CA LEU A 47 1.43 -8.38 15.81
C LEU A 47 0.37 -8.45 14.72
N TRP A 48 -0.89 -8.22 15.07
CA TRP A 48 -2.01 -8.22 14.15
C TRP A 48 -2.50 -6.80 13.90
N LEU A 49 -2.43 -6.34 12.64
CA LEU A 49 -2.90 -5.01 12.24
C LEU A 49 -4.27 -5.14 11.57
N HIS A 50 -5.26 -4.43 12.10
CA HIS A 50 -6.63 -4.45 11.58
C HIS A 50 -6.78 -3.59 10.32
N GLY A 51 -7.91 -3.75 9.62
CA GLY A 51 -8.25 -2.98 8.42
C GLY A 51 -8.77 -1.56 8.71
N LEU A 52 -9.03 -0.80 7.64
CA LEU A 52 -9.59 0.55 7.71
C LEU A 52 -10.94 0.57 8.44
N GLY A 53 -11.11 1.47 9.41
CA GLY A 53 -12.35 1.63 10.17
C GLY A 53 -12.61 0.58 11.24
N ASP A 54 -11.71 -0.39 11.40
CA ASP A 54 -11.80 -1.44 12.41
C ASP A 54 -10.97 -1.09 13.66
N SER A 55 -10.92 -2.01 14.64
CA SER A 55 -10.15 -1.87 15.87
C SER A 55 -9.39 -3.16 16.20
N GLY A 56 -8.37 -3.03 17.05
CA GLY A 56 -7.61 -4.17 17.55
C GLY A 56 -8.50 -5.21 18.26
N PRO A 57 -9.29 -4.82 19.28
CA PRO A 57 -10.14 -5.75 20.04
C PRO A 57 -11.12 -6.56 19.18
N ALA A 58 -11.64 -5.98 18.09
CA ALA A 58 -12.54 -6.69 17.18
C ALA A 58 -11.89 -7.90 16.49
N ASN A 59 -10.56 -7.90 16.37
CA ASN A 59 -9.78 -8.95 15.70
C ASN A 59 -9.19 -9.99 16.67
N GLU A 60 -9.27 -9.77 17.99
CA GLU A 60 -8.76 -10.72 19.00
C GLU A 60 -9.23 -12.18 18.81
N PRO A 61 -10.50 -12.45 18.42
CA PRO A 61 -10.98 -13.82 18.23
C PRO A 61 -10.20 -14.63 17.21
N ILE A 62 -9.45 -13.99 16.30
CA ILE A 62 -8.69 -14.71 15.27
C ILE A 62 -7.60 -15.61 15.85
N LYS A 63 -7.09 -15.27 17.05
CA LYS A 63 -6.15 -16.11 17.79
C LYS A 63 -6.68 -17.54 17.98
N SER A 64 -8.01 -17.70 18.14
CA SER A 64 -8.63 -19.02 18.35
C SER A 64 -8.57 -19.93 17.12
N LEU A 65 -8.37 -19.36 15.92
CA LEU A 65 -8.22 -20.12 14.68
C LEU A 65 -6.82 -20.75 14.57
N PHE A 66 -5.82 -20.20 15.27
CA PHE A 66 -4.45 -20.73 15.28
C PHE A 66 -4.28 -21.78 16.40
N THR A 67 -4.74 -23.00 16.11
CA THR A 67 -4.77 -24.12 17.07
C THR A 67 -3.47 -24.95 17.12
N SER A 68 -2.52 -24.67 16.23
CA SER A 68 -1.31 -25.49 16.10
C SER A 68 -0.40 -25.34 17.34
N PRO A 69 0.34 -26.40 17.73
CA PRO A 69 1.17 -26.41 18.95
C PRO A 69 2.21 -25.29 19.02
N GLU A 70 2.67 -24.81 17.87
CA GLU A 70 3.65 -23.74 17.70
C GLU A 70 3.14 -22.39 18.21
N PHE A 71 1.81 -22.19 18.18
CA PHE A 71 1.17 -20.94 18.62
C PHE A 71 0.74 -20.94 20.10
N ARG A 72 0.91 -22.06 20.82
CA ARG A 72 0.47 -22.18 22.22
C ARG A 72 1.12 -21.17 23.16
N ASN A 73 2.40 -20.85 22.92
CA ASN A 73 3.18 -19.91 23.72
C ASN A 73 3.35 -18.55 23.04
N THR A 74 2.52 -18.24 22.05
CA THR A 74 2.58 -16.97 21.32
C THR A 74 1.99 -15.83 22.14
N LYS A 75 2.72 -14.73 22.25
CA LYS A 75 2.18 -13.45 22.71
C LYS A 75 1.55 -12.73 21.52
N TRP A 76 0.28 -12.37 21.66
CA TRP A 76 -0.47 -11.66 20.62
C TRP A 76 -0.62 -10.18 20.99
N SER A 77 -0.61 -9.30 20.00
CA SER A 77 -0.88 -7.88 20.16
C SER A 77 -1.81 -7.40 19.05
N PHE A 78 -2.90 -6.75 19.46
CA PHE A 78 -3.94 -6.20 18.61
C PHE A 78 -4.07 -4.69 18.89
N PRO A 79 -3.13 -3.84 18.38
CA PRO A 79 -3.23 -2.41 18.56
C PRO A 79 -4.43 -1.82 17.80
N THR A 80 -4.97 -0.70 18.28
CA THR A 80 -5.96 0.09 17.55
C THR A 80 -5.29 1.31 16.95
N ALA A 81 -5.48 1.53 15.65
CA ALA A 81 -4.96 2.71 14.96
C ALA A 81 -5.60 4.01 15.49
N PRO A 82 -4.87 5.13 15.49
CA PRO A 82 -5.45 6.42 15.87
C PRO A 82 -6.54 6.84 14.89
N SER A 83 -7.53 7.59 15.39
CA SER A 83 -8.58 8.18 14.56
C SER A 83 -8.03 9.33 13.74
N THR A 84 -7.69 9.06 12.47
CA THR A 84 -7.17 10.06 11.53
C THR A 84 -7.99 10.09 10.24
N PRO A 85 -8.15 11.27 9.60
CA PRO A 85 -8.80 11.34 8.30
C PRO A 85 -8.01 10.54 7.27
N VAL A 86 -8.72 9.83 6.41
CA VAL A 86 -8.13 9.00 5.36
C VAL A 86 -8.57 9.58 4.02
N SER A 87 -7.62 10.02 3.20
CA SER A 87 -7.88 10.84 2.01
C SER A 87 -8.89 10.22 1.03
N CYS A 88 -8.89 8.88 0.87
CA CYS A 88 -9.87 8.18 0.02
C CYS A 88 -11.30 8.16 0.60
N ASN A 89 -11.47 8.37 1.91
CA ASN A 89 -12.77 8.55 2.54
C ASN A 89 -13.19 10.03 2.59
N CYS A 90 -12.31 10.96 2.19
CA CYS A 90 -12.52 12.40 2.27
C CYS A 90 -13.06 13.00 0.96
N GLU A 91 -13.48 12.19 -0.01
CA GLU A 91 -13.88 12.61 -1.37
C GLU A 91 -14.94 13.73 -1.41
N PHE A 92 -15.73 13.89 -0.35
CA PHE A 92 -16.83 14.84 -0.35
C PHE A 92 -16.49 16.26 0.13
N THR A 93 -15.42 16.45 0.93
CA THR A 93 -15.23 17.75 1.62
C THR A 93 -14.40 18.73 0.79
N PHE A 94 -13.45 18.23 -0.02
CA PHE A 94 -12.57 19.09 -0.80
C PHE A 94 -13.26 19.63 -2.07
N SER A 95 -14.13 18.83 -2.69
CA SER A 95 -14.85 19.20 -3.92
C SER A 95 -15.97 20.23 -3.67
N LEU A 96 -16.76 20.10 -2.60
CA LEU A 96 -17.78 21.10 -2.26
C LEU A 96 -17.15 22.44 -1.85
N GLY A 97 -16.05 22.44 -1.08
CA GLY A 97 -15.39 23.67 -0.64
C GLY A 97 -14.84 24.51 -1.79
N GLN A 98 -14.25 23.87 -2.81
CA GLN A 98 -13.80 24.58 -4.02
C GLN A 98 -14.97 25.07 -4.88
N PHE A 99 -16.07 24.33 -4.95
CA PHE A 99 -17.24 24.75 -5.73
C PHE A 99 -17.93 25.98 -5.11
N TRP A 100 -18.16 25.99 -3.79
CA TRP A 100 -18.75 27.14 -3.10
C TRP A 100 -17.86 28.39 -3.13
N HIS A 101 -16.54 28.23 -2.94
CA HIS A 101 -15.61 29.35 -2.98
C HIS A 101 -15.47 29.94 -4.40
N ALA A 102 -15.44 29.09 -5.43
CA ALA A 102 -15.43 29.53 -6.81
C ALA A 102 -16.74 30.23 -7.21
N SER A 103 -17.90 29.69 -6.80
CA SER A 103 -19.20 30.32 -7.06
C SER A 103 -19.38 31.65 -6.33
N LEU A 104 -18.87 31.80 -5.11
CA LEU A 104 -18.94 33.07 -4.36
C LEU A 104 -18.07 34.14 -5.01
N LEU A 105 -16.84 33.80 -5.42
CA LEU A 105 -15.96 34.73 -6.14
C LEU A 105 -16.57 35.16 -7.47
N HIS A 106 -17.14 34.21 -8.24
CA HIS A 106 -17.80 34.54 -9.50
C HIS A 106 -19.05 35.42 -9.29
N ALA A 107 -19.82 35.17 -8.23
CA ALA A 107 -21.00 35.97 -7.88
C ALA A 107 -20.61 37.39 -7.43
N LEU A 108 -19.51 37.53 -6.68
CA LEU A 108 -18.96 38.84 -6.29
C LEU A 108 -18.38 39.59 -7.50
N ASP A 109 -17.67 38.92 -8.40
CA ASP A 109 -17.16 39.52 -9.64
C ASP A 109 -18.32 40.03 -10.52
N LEU A 110 -19.40 39.25 -10.68
CA LEU A 110 -20.59 39.68 -11.40
C LEU A 110 -21.33 40.83 -10.71
N PHE A 111 -21.37 40.86 -9.38
CA PHE A 111 -21.97 41.96 -8.63
C PHE A 111 -21.15 43.25 -8.75
N VAL A 112 -19.82 43.16 -8.66
CA VAL A 112 -18.91 44.30 -8.82
C VAL A 112 -18.94 44.81 -10.27
N TYR A 113 -18.90 43.93 -11.27
CA TYR A 113 -19.04 44.31 -12.68
C TYR A 113 -20.41 44.91 -12.99
N GLY A 114 -21.49 44.30 -12.50
CA GLY A 114 -22.84 44.82 -12.69
C GLY A 114 -23.06 46.19 -12.02
N TYR A 115 -22.46 46.41 -10.85
CA TYR A 115 -22.50 47.71 -10.16
C TYR A 115 -21.67 48.78 -10.88
N PHE A 116 -20.51 48.41 -11.42
CA PHE A 116 -19.71 49.32 -12.26
C PHE A 116 -20.41 49.66 -13.58
N ASP A 117 -21.09 48.71 -14.21
CA ASP A 117 -21.80 48.92 -15.48
C ASP A 117 -23.06 49.80 -15.28
N LEU A 118 -23.83 49.55 -14.21
CA LEU A 118 -24.97 50.42 -13.85
C LEU A 118 -24.52 51.82 -13.41
N GLY A 119 -23.41 51.91 -12.68
CA GLY A 119 -22.79 53.18 -12.27
C GLY A 119 -22.25 53.98 -13.46
N SER A 120 -21.74 53.31 -14.50
CA SER A 120 -21.25 53.94 -15.73
C SER A 120 -22.41 54.39 -16.64
N ALA A 121 -23.50 53.62 -16.70
CA ALA A 121 -24.69 53.98 -17.45
C ALA A 121 -25.45 55.18 -16.85
N LEU A 122 -25.43 55.33 -15.51
CA LEU A 122 -26.02 56.49 -14.83
C LEU A 122 -25.19 57.78 -14.98
N ILE A 123 -23.88 57.68 -15.23
CA ILE A 123 -23.03 58.85 -15.50
C ILE A 123 -23.21 59.37 -16.94
N PHE A 124 -23.63 58.53 -17.89
CA PHE A 124 -23.90 58.95 -19.28
C PHE A 124 -25.32 59.47 -19.55
N MET A 125 -26.24 59.38 -18.59
CA MET A 125 -27.64 59.85 -18.73
C MET A 125 -27.97 61.10 -17.88
N GLY A 126 -26.96 61.76 -17.33
CA GLY A 126 -27.13 62.94 -16.49
C GLY A 126 -26.10 64.02 -16.73
N PHE A 127 -26.12 64.66 -17.90
CA PHE A 127 -25.80 66.07 -18.14
C PHE A 127 -26.45 66.53 -19.45
#